data_AF-A0A3L5H220-F1
#
_entry.id   AF-A0A3L5H220-F1
#
_cell.length_a   1.000
_cell.length_b   1.000
_cell.length_c   1.000
_cell.angle_alpha   90.00
_cell.angle_beta   90.00
_cell.angle_gamma   90.00
#
_symmetry.space_group_name_H-M   'P 1'
#
loop_
_entity.id
_entity.type
_entity.pdbx_description
1 polymer ?
#
loop_
_entity_poly.entity_id
_entity_poly.type
_entity_poly.pdbx_seq_one_letter_code
_entity_poly.pdbx_strand_id
1 'polypeptide(L)'
;MKQDKRRGLTRIALALALAGYCVAPVALAEDSAWVDSGETNIFQGTIPWLYSEGGSATTDADRVTLTSDLKGARPQGSETDKRLYSGDKLTVSWEIGDTEGDVDLGVLGDNAKTIDTIRWMSYKDAQGGDPKALATKVTSYTLTDADRGRYIGIEITPTTQTGTPNVGTALHLYDVSTASGGGSDSDNVAPGPVVNQNLKVAIFVDGTSINLINGSTPIELGKTYVAKLYSDENKNGKFDAGTDADVTANYDFRWVLSGSSQQLGTSGGIVNSSFDNNNLVIPATNDEARTNLNGPARDGKEALSIPTNGDGVQGYKLHIIYKHK
;
A
#
# COMPACT_ATOMS: atom_id res chain seq x y z
N MET A 1 -32.53 34.20 -48.12
CA MET A 1 -32.69 33.40 -46.89
C MET A 1 -31.63 32.32 -46.87
N LYS A 2 -30.86 32.27 -45.78
CA LYS A 2 -29.86 31.25 -45.44
C LYS A 2 -30.50 29.87 -45.31
N GLN A 3 -29.72 28.82 -45.57
CA GLN A 3 -29.52 27.81 -44.53
C GLN A 3 -28.14 27.15 -44.65
N ASP A 4 -27.37 27.34 -43.57
CA ASP A 4 -26.11 26.67 -43.26
C ASP A 4 -26.29 25.15 -43.11
N LYS A 5 -25.22 24.39 -43.38
CA LYS A 5 -24.79 23.32 -42.45
C LYS A 5 -23.27 23.13 -42.51
N ARG A 6 -22.63 23.59 -41.43
CA ARG A 6 -21.24 23.32 -41.06
C ARG A 6 -20.99 21.83 -40.86
N ARG A 7 -19.79 21.35 -41.20
CA ARG A 7 -19.13 20.25 -40.50
C ARG A 7 -17.74 20.72 -40.08
N GLY A 8 -17.50 20.67 -38.77
CA GLY A 8 -16.32 21.22 -38.10
C GLY A 8 -15.09 20.33 -38.24
N LEU A 9 -13.94 20.98 -38.35
CA LEU A 9 -12.61 20.39 -38.28
C LEU A 9 -12.26 20.05 -36.82
N THR A 10 -11.84 18.80 -36.59
CA THR A 10 -11.30 18.33 -35.32
C THR A 10 -9.90 18.94 -35.11
N ARG A 11 -9.69 19.53 -33.93
CA ARG A 11 -8.43 20.17 -33.53
C ARG A 11 -7.38 19.09 -33.20
N ILE A 12 -6.26 19.08 -33.93
CA ILE A 12 -4.99 18.58 -33.41
C ILE A 12 -4.19 19.83 -33.07
N ALA A 13 -3.96 20.06 -31.77
CA ALA A 13 -3.12 21.16 -31.30
C ALA A 13 -1.65 20.78 -31.52
N LEU A 14 -1.08 21.27 -32.62
CA LEU A 14 0.36 21.28 -32.84
C LEU A 14 0.95 22.45 -32.03
N ALA A 15 1.75 22.14 -31.01
CA ALA A 15 2.42 23.15 -30.21
C ALA A 15 3.40 23.94 -31.08
N LEU A 16 3.11 25.21 -31.32
CA LEU A 16 3.91 26.12 -32.11
C LEU A 16 5.03 26.69 -31.21
N ALA A 17 6.29 26.30 -31.47
CA ALA A 17 7.44 26.97 -30.87
C ALA A 17 7.54 28.40 -31.44
N LEU A 18 7.49 29.41 -30.57
CA LEU A 18 7.67 30.81 -30.94
C LEU A 18 9.15 31.04 -31.35
N ALA A 19 9.41 31.16 -32.65
CA ALA A 19 10.70 31.58 -33.16
C ALA A 19 10.91 33.08 -32.92
N GLY A 20 11.90 33.43 -32.09
CA GLY A 20 12.40 34.80 -31.98
C GLY A 20 13.14 35.20 -33.26
N TYR A 21 12.59 36.17 -33.99
CA TYR A 21 13.24 36.78 -35.14
C TYR A 21 14.27 37.81 -34.67
N CYS A 22 15.56 37.56 -34.89
CA CYS A 22 16.56 38.62 -35.04
C CYS A 22 17.14 38.50 -36.45
N VAL A 23 16.94 39.55 -37.26
CA VAL A 23 17.43 39.61 -38.65
C VAL A 23 18.80 40.30 -38.62
N ALA A 24 19.87 39.56 -38.91
CA ALA A 24 21.14 40.20 -39.26
C ALA A 24 20.96 40.90 -40.62
N PRO A 25 21.34 42.17 -40.80
CA PRO A 25 21.21 42.83 -42.09
C PRO A 25 22.20 42.20 -43.08
N VAL A 26 21.66 41.69 -44.20
CA VAL A 26 22.38 41.08 -45.33
C VAL A 26 23.43 42.01 -45.97
N ALA A 27 23.46 43.30 -45.59
CA ALA A 27 24.34 44.33 -46.12
C ALA A 27 25.82 44.23 -45.71
N LEU A 28 26.22 43.22 -44.92
CA LEU A 28 27.62 43.01 -44.45
C LEU A 28 28.31 41.78 -45.05
N ALA A 29 27.64 41.02 -45.94
CA ALA A 29 28.26 39.91 -46.66
C ALA A 29 29.09 40.44 -47.85
N GLU A 30 30.40 40.59 -47.66
CA GLU A 30 31.36 40.86 -48.75
C GLU A 30 31.81 39.56 -49.42
N ASP A 31 32.15 39.60 -50.72
CA ASP A 31 32.48 38.43 -51.58
C ASP A 31 33.64 37.54 -51.09
N SER A 32 34.36 37.93 -50.03
CA SER A 32 35.56 37.24 -49.53
C SER A 32 35.52 36.85 -48.05
N ALA A 33 34.42 37.11 -47.32
CA ALA A 33 34.33 36.87 -45.88
C ALA A 33 33.04 36.14 -45.48
N TRP A 34 33.17 35.09 -44.66
CA TRP A 34 32.02 34.41 -44.05
C TRP A 34 31.38 35.32 -42.99
N VAL A 35 30.05 35.50 -43.05
CA VAL A 35 29.29 36.29 -42.07
C VAL A 35 28.43 35.36 -41.22
N ASP A 36 28.49 35.55 -39.92
CA ASP A 36 27.67 34.81 -38.95
C ASP A 36 26.20 35.28 -39.00
N SER A 37 25.25 34.35 -39.02
CA SER A 37 23.81 34.63 -39.02
C SER A 37 23.27 35.06 -37.65
N GLY A 38 24.08 34.93 -36.60
CA GLY A 38 23.65 34.88 -35.21
C GLY A 38 23.34 33.45 -34.74
N GLU A 39 23.24 33.27 -33.43
CA GLU A 39 22.98 31.98 -32.78
C GLU A 39 21.49 31.63 -32.76
N THR A 40 21.16 30.36 -33.00
CA THR A 40 19.84 29.80 -32.70
C THR A 40 19.72 29.46 -31.21
N ASN A 41 18.53 29.07 -30.76
CA ASN A 41 18.37 28.52 -29.41
C ASN A 41 19.05 27.13 -29.28
N ILE A 42 19.18 26.63 -28.05
CA ILE A 42 19.80 25.32 -27.77
C ILE A 42 18.96 24.16 -28.32
N PHE A 43 19.63 23.11 -28.80
CA PHE A 43 18.97 21.85 -29.15
C PHE A 43 18.44 21.16 -27.89
N GLN A 44 17.28 20.53 -28.03
CA GLN A 44 16.65 19.72 -26.99
C GLN A 44 16.51 18.29 -27.53
N GLY A 45 16.87 17.32 -26.71
CA GLY A 45 16.66 15.89 -26.94
C GLY A 45 15.38 15.39 -26.27
N THR A 46 15.30 14.07 -26.10
CA THR A 46 14.19 13.42 -25.43
C THR A 46 14.29 13.62 -23.92
N ILE A 47 13.14 13.70 -23.23
CA ILE A 47 13.12 13.67 -21.76
C ILE A 47 13.40 12.24 -21.33
N PRO A 48 14.38 11.95 -20.46
CA PRO A 48 14.67 10.57 -20.06
C PRO A 48 13.50 9.97 -19.26
N TRP A 49 13.26 8.67 -19.43
CA TRP A 49 12.22 7.92 -18.69
C TRP A 49 12.75 6.57 -18.19
N LEU A 50 12.00 5.94 -17.28
CA LEU A 50 12.33 4.61 -16.76
C LEU A 50 11.56 3.53 -17.51
N TYR A 51 12.15 2.36 -17.67
CA TYR A 51 11.43 1.15 -18.01
C TYR A 51 12.02 -0.05 -17.27
N SER A 52 11.26 -1.16 -17.18
CA SER A 52 11.71 -2.32 -16.41
C SER A 52 12.97 -2.94 -17.02
N GLU A 53 13.82 -3.51 -16.18
CA GLU A 53 15.07 -4.14 -16.60
C GLU A 53 14.80 -5.31 -17.56
N GLY A 54 15.49 -5.35 -18.71
CA GLY A 54 15.24 -6.32 -19.79
C GLY A 54 13.92 -6.13 -20.53
N GLY A 55 13.19 -5.04 -20.24
CA GLY A 55 11.95 -4.64 -20.90
C GLY A 55 12.16 -3.89 -22.20
N SER A 56 11.09 -3.25 -22.69
CA SER A 56 11.12 -2.43 -23.90
C SER A 56 10.84 -0.98 -23.55
N ALA A 57 11.75 -0.09 -23.93
CA ALA A 57 11.65 1.35 -23.69
C ALA A 57 10.35 1.98 -24.22
N THR A 58 9.66 1.36 -25.18
CA THR A 58 8.44 1.91 -25.79
C THR A 58 7.14 1.35 -25.23
N THR A 59 7.16 0.12 -24.73
CA THR A 59 5.93 -0.57 -24.28
C THR A 59 5.87 -0.71 -22.77
N ASP A 60 6.97 -0.45 -22.08
CA ASP A 60 7.14 -0.65 -20.65
C ASP A 60 7.67 0.61 -19.93
N ALA A 61 7.39 1.77 -20.54
CA ALA A 61 7.73 3.07 -19.98
C ALA A 61 7.03 3.31 -18.63
N ASP A 62 7.67 4.12 -17.79
CA ASP A 62 7.25 4.49 -16.44
C ASP A 62 7.10 3.29 -15.50
N ARG A 63 7.98 2.30 -15.67
CA ARG A 63 8.04 1.11 -14.81
C ARG A 63 9.46 0.83 -14.36
N VAL A 64 9.55 0.03 -13.31
CA VAL A 64 10.77 -0.54 -12.77
C VAL A 64 10.54 -2.04 -12.56
N THR A 65 11.59 -2.78 -12.29
CA THR A 65 11.54 -4.16 -11.82
C THR A 65 11.76 -4.16 -10.31
N LEU A 66 10.95 -4.94 -9.58
CA LEU A 66 11.08 -5.04 -8.12
C LEU A 66 11.11 -6.49 -7.66
N THR A 67 12.14 -6.85 -6.90
CA THR A 67 12.34 -8.22 -6.41
C THR A 67 12.42 -8.24 -4.89
N SER A 68 11.90 -9.31 -4.30
CA SER A 68 12.11 -9.67 -2.89
C SER A 68 12.90 -10.97 -2.82
N ASP A 69 13.86 -11.06 -1.91
CA ASP A 69 14.61 -12.30 -1.68
C ASP A 69 13.82 -13.35 -0.90
N LEU A 70 12.67 -12.96 -0.31
CA LEU A 70 11.76 -13.79 0.48
C LEU A 70 12.46 -14.51 1.64
N LYS A 71 13.49 -13.90 2.24
CA LYS A 71 14.28 -14.50 3.35
C LYS A 71 13.86 -14.05 4.75
N GLY A 72 12.89 -13.15 4.86
CA GLY A 72 12.30 -12.71 6.11
C GLY A 72 11.68 -13.85 6.93
N ALA A 73 11.53 -13.60 8.23
CA ALA A 73 11.03 -14.61 9.16
C ALA A 73 9.53 -14.85 8.96
N ARG A 74 9.17 -16.05 8.51
CA ARG A 74 7.77 -16.47 8.25
C ARG A 74 7.25 -17.34 9.40
N PRO A 75 6.00 -17.14 9.86
CA PRO A 75 5.32 -18.09 10.73
C PRO A 75 5.23 -19.50 10.12
N GLN A 76 5.23 -20.52 10.97
CA GLN A 76 5.03 -21.90 10.54
C GLN A 76 3.73 -22.05 9.73
N GLY A 77 3.82 -22.71 8.58
CA GLY A 77 2.70 -22.90 7.65
C GLY A 77 2.49 -21.76 6.65
N SER A 78 3.35 -20.73 6.66
CA SER A 78 3.34 -19.63 5.68
C SER A 78 4.64 -19.54 4.86
N GLU A 79 5.43 -20.60 4.81
CA GLU A 79 6.76 -20.61 4.18
C GLU A 79 6.69 -20.41 2.66
N THR A 80 5.57 -20.75 2.03
CA THR A 80 5.35 -20.57 0.59
C THR A 80 4.61 -19.27 0.24
N ASP A 81 4.21 -18.51 1.25
CA ASP A 81 3.56 -17.23 1.06
C ASP A 81 4.56 -16.18 0.58
N LYS A 82 4.07 -15.40 -0.38
CA LYS A 82 4.78 -14.37 -1.13
C LYS A 82 4.54 -12.97 -0.59
N ARG A 83 3.76 -12.79 0.48
CA ARG A 83 3.67 -11.50 1.18
C ARG A 83 5.04 -11.08 1.72
N LEU A 84 5.16 -9.78 1.98
CA LEU A 84 6.37 -9.18 2.55
C LEU A 84 6.43 -9.39 4.05
N TYR A 85 7.58 -9.84 4.56
CA TYR A 85 7.86 -10.04 5.98
C TYR A 85 9.06 -9.23 6.42
N SER A 86 9.12 -8.90 7.72
CA SER A 86 10.34 -8.34 8.31
C SER A 86 11.55 -9.25 8.02
N GLY A 87 12.63 -8.64 7.55
CA GLY A 87 13.85 -9.31 7.08
C GLY A 87 13.90 -9.61 5.58
N ASP A 88 12.78 -9.50 4.83
CA ASP A 88 12.84 -9.59 3.38
C ASP A 88 13.67 -8.41 2.81
N LYS A 89 14.53 -8.69 1.84
CA LYS A 89 15.29 -7.66 1.13
C LYS A 89 14.64 -7.36 -0.21
N LEU A 90 14.19 -6.12 -0.35
CA LEU A 90 13.66 -5.57 -1.60
C LEU A 90 14.78 -4.96 -2.42
N THR A 91 14.79 -5.21 -3.73
CA THR A 91 15.73 -4.63 -4.69
C THR A 91 14.98 -4.09 -5.89
N VAL A 92 15.24 -2.83 -6.25
CA VAL A 92 14.73 -2.19 -7.46
C VAL A 92 15.81 -2.20 -8.54
N SER A 93 15.40 -2.46 -9.78
CA SER A 93 16.22 -2.31 -10.98
C SER A 93 15.40 -1.69 -12.11
N TRP A 94 16.09 -1.08 -13.07
CA TRP A 94 15.48 -0.35 -14.18
C TRP A 94 16.51 -0.19 -15.30
N GLU A 95 16.01 0.19 -16.46
CA GLU A 95 16.79 0.78 -17.54
C GLU A 95 16.25 2.19 -17.86
N ILE A 96 17.07 3.00 -18.52
CA ILE A 96 16.73 4.38 -18.89
C ILE A 96 16.45 4.44 -20.37
N GLY A 97 15.27 4.94 -20.70
CA GLY A 97 14.89 5.27 -22.06
C GLY A 97 15.33 6.70 -22.37
N ASP A 98 16.09 6.82 -23.45
CA ASP A 98 16.42 8.08 -24.11
C ASP A 98 16.76 7.79 -25.59
N THR A 99 16.25 8.61 -26.52
CA THR A 99 16.42 8.34 -27.97
C THR A 99 17.85 8.62 -28.42
N GLU A 100 18.50 9.60 -27.79
CA GLU A 100 19.82 10.10 -28.13
C GLU A 100 20.94 9.25 -27.51
N GLY A 101 20.60 8.38 -26.55
CA GLY A 101 21.54 7.50 -25.86
C GLY A 101 22.28 8.22 -24.73
N ASP A 102 21.62 9.18 -24.09
CA ASP A 102 22.18 9.89 -22.95
C ASP A 102 22.56 8.95 -21.81
N VAL A 103 23.73 9.21 -21.23
CA VAL A 103 24.33 8.31 -20.25
C VAL A 103 23.93 8.72 -18.84
N ASP A 104 23.50 7.75 -18.04
CA ASP A 104 23.41 7.89 -16.59
C ASP A 104 24.69 7.33 -15.96
N LEU A 105 25.68 8.22 -15.79
CA LEU A 105 26.94 7.92 -15.15
C LEU A 105 27.21 8.86 -13.97
N GLY A 106 28.00 8.37 -13.02
CA GLY A 106 28.48 9.15 -11.89
C GLY A 106 29.59 8.44 -11.12
N VAL A 107 29.87 8.92 -9.90
CA VAL A 107 30.97 8.39 -9.06
C VAL A 107 30.78 6.89 -8.75
N LEU A 108 29.55 6.40 -8.81
CA LEU A 108 29.17 5.01 -8.53
C LEU A 108 29.09 4.11 -9.78
N GLY A 109 29.40 4.63 -10.98
CA GLY A 109 29.27 3.90 -12.25
C GLY A 109 27.91 4.15 -12.93
N ASP A 110 27.41 3.13 -13.63
CA ASP A 110 26.12 3.16 -14.32
C ASP A 110 24.98 3.45 -13.34
N ASN A 111 23.96 4.16 -13.82
CA ASN A 111 22.74 4.53 -13.09
C ASN A 111 22.95 5.47 -11.89
N ALA A 112 24.15 6.01 -11.68
CA ALA A 112 24.49 6.74 -10.46
C ALA A 112 23.64 8.00 -10.22
N LYS A 113 23.25 8.73 -11.28
CA LYS A 113 22.41 9.93 -11.16
C LYS A 113 20.98 9.56 -10.79
N THR A 114 20.42 8.52 -11.40
CA THR A 114 19.09 8.05 -11.04
C THR A 114 19.07 7.43 -9.64
N ILE A 115 20.11 6.67 -9.24
CA ILE A 115 20.24 6.15 -7.86
C ILE A 115 20.14 7.27 -6.83
N ASP A 116 20.77 8.42 -7.10
CA ASP A 116 20.78 9.59 -6.21
C ASP A 116 19.38 10.17 -5.93
N THR A 117 18.38 9.81 -6.75
CA THR A 117 16.97 10.22 -6.60
C THR A 117 16.11 9.24 -5.81
N ILE A 118 16.58 8.01 -5.60
CA ILE A 118 15.77 6.94 -5.00
C ILE A 118 15.41 7.28 -3.55
N ARG A 119 14.13 7.11 -3.21
CA ARG A 119 13.63 7.12 -1.84
C ARG A 119 12.72 5.92 -1.60
N TRP A 120 13.12 5.05 -0.68
CA TRP A 120 12.26 4.03 -0.11
C TRP A 120 11.37 4.65 0.96
N MET A 121 10.08 4.37 0.88
CA MET A 121 9.04 4.97 1.71
C MET A 121 8.12 3.89 2.28
N SER A 122 7.47 4.19 3.41
CA SER A 122 6.34 3.39 3.90
C SER A 122 5.10 4.26 4.07
N TYR A 123 3.94 3.64 3.87
CA TYR A 123 2.63 4.30 3.89
C TYR A 123 1.65 3.53 4.77
N LYS A 124 0.63 4.22 5.30
CA LYS A 124 -0.44 3.58 6.08
C LYS A 124 -1.41 2.76 5.21
N ASP A 125 -1.53 3.13 3.94
CA ASP A 125 -2.47 2.57 2.98
C ASP A 125 -1.84 2.50 1.58
N ALA A 126 -2.47 1.74 0.68
CA ALA A 126 -2.02 1.56 -0.70
C ALA A 126 -2.18 2.84 -1.57
N GLN A 127 -2.70 3.94 -1.02
CA GLN A 127 -2.92 5.21 -1.73
C GLN A 127 -1.89 6.28 -1.32
N GLY A 128 -0.89 5.92 -0.51
CA GLY A 128 0.21 6.82 -0.15
C GLY A 128 -0.05 7.68 1.09
N GLY A 129 -1.01 7.32 1.93
CA GLY A 129 -1.29 8.06 3.16
C GLY A 129 -0.20 7.93 4.23
N ASP A 130 -0.02 8.99 5.04
CA ASP A 130 0.97 9.04 6.14
C ASP A 130 2.38 8.60 5.71
N PRO A 131 3.03 9.30 4.78
CA PRO A 131 4.33 8.90 4.24
C PRO A 131 5.44 8.96 5.29
N LYS A 132 6.29 7.92 5.33
CA LYS A 132 7.49 7.87 6.17
C LYS A 132 8.69 7.39 5.38
N ALA A 133 9.77 8.16 5.39
CA ALA A 133 11.02 7.79 4.75
C ALA A 133 11.70 6.60 5.45
N LEU A 134 12.23 5.67 4.65
CA LEU A 134 12.92 4.46 5.11
C LEU A 134 14.42 4.51 4.77
N ALA A 135 14.73 4.73 3.48
CA ALA A 135 16.10 4.81 2.99
C ALA A 135 16.17 5.68 1.73
N THR A 136 17.34 6.20 1.41
CA THR A 136 17.55 7.05 0.23
C THR A 136 18.85 6.68 -0.46
N LYS A 137 18.94 6.89 -1.78
CA LYS A 137 20.17 6.71 -2.56
C LYS A 137 20.70 5.28 -2.57
N VAL A 138 19.80 4.31 -2.44
CA VAL A 138 20.13 2.87 -2.41
C VAL A 138 19.11 2.10 -3.23
N THR A 139 19.58 1.12 -4.00
CA THR A 139 18.74 0.25 -4.84
C THR A 139 18.08 -0.89 -4.06
N SER A 140 18.39 -1.03 -2.76
CA SER A 140 17.77 -2.06 -1.95
C SER A 140 17.46 -1.58 -0.53
N TYR A 141 16.40 -2.16 0.04
CA TYR A 141 15.97 -1.92 1.40
C TYR A 141 15.60 -3.26 2.06
N THR A 142 16.08 -3.49 3.28
CA THR A 142 15.71 -4.67 4.06
C THR A 142 14.61 -4.28 5.03
N LEU A 143 13.47 -4.97 4.95
CA LEU A 143 12.32 -4.71 5.80
C LEU A 143 12.67 -4.96 7.27
N THR A 144 12.14 -4.11 8.14
CA THR A 144 12.34 -4.18 9.58
C THR A 144 11.03 -4.43 10.31
N ASP A 145 11.12 -4.74 11.60
CA ASP A 145 9.94 -4.92 12.45
C ASP A 145 9.07 -3.65 12.56
N ALA A 146 9.67 -2.47 12.33
CA ALA A 146 8.96 -1.19 12.31
C ALA A 146 8.11 -0.98 11.05
N ASP A 147 8.30 -1.79 10.01
CA ASP A 147 7.56 -1.72 8.75
C ASP A 147 6.27 -2.55 8.78
N ARG A 148 6.12 -3.43 9.77
CA ARG A 148 4.94 -4.31 9.92
C ARG A 148 3.63 -3.50 9.94
N GLY A 149 2.68 -3.92 9.13
CA GLY A 149 1.38 -3.28 8.97
C GLY A 149 1.39 -2.06 8.05
N ARG A 150 2.53 -1.68 7.46
CA ARG A 150 2.66 -0.58 6.50
C ARG A 150 2.92 -1.09 5.09
N TYR A 151 2.49 -0.31 4.11
CA TYR A 151 2.78 -0.53 2.69
C TYR A 151 4.16 0.01 2.35
N ILE A 152 4.89 -0.67 1.49
CA ILE A 152 6.24 -0.27 1.09
C ILE A 152 6.18 0.30 -0.32
N GLY A 153 6.83 1.44 -0.52
CA GLY A 153 6.86 2.12 -1.80
C GLY A 153 8.23 2.70 -2.13
N ILE A 154 8.33 3.22 -3.34
CA ILE A 154 9.54 3.85 -3.86
C ILE A 154 9.19 5.10 -4.68
N GLU A 155 9.99 6.13 -4.51
CA GLU A 155 10.06 7.29 -5.40
C GLU A 155 11.39 7.26 -6.15
N ILE A 156 11.37 7.43 -7.46
CA ILE A 156 12.56 7.43 -8.32
C ILE A 156 12.36 8.41 -9.47
N THR A 157 13.39 9.17 -9.82
CA THR A 157 13.35 10.14 -10.92
C THR A 157 14.47 9.84 -11.92
N PRO A 158 14.14 9.46 -13.17
CA PRO A 158 15.15 9.21 -14.19
C PRO A 158 15.98 10.48 -14.39
N THR A 159 17.29 10.35 -14.22
CA THR A 159 18.23 11.45 -14.33
C THR A 159 19.46 10.98 -15.10
N THR A 160 19.84 11.71 -16.13
CA THR A 160 21.03 11.43 -16.94
C THR A 160 22.14 12.46 -16.66
N GLN A 161 23.39 12.08 -16.92
CA GLN A 161 24.53 12.98 -16.84
C GLN A 161 24.62 13.89 -18.08
N THR A 162 24.24 13.37 -19.25
CA THR A 162 24.19 14.10 -20.52
C THR A 162 22.74 14.37 -20.92
N GLY A 163 22.56 15.17 -21.98
CA GLY A 163 21.23 15.50 -22.48
C GLY A 163 20.74 16.86 -22.05
N THR A 164 19.81 17.40 -22.81
CA THR A 164 19.02 18.55 -22.41
C THR A 164 17.62 18.33 -22.97
N PRO A 165 16.60 18.07 -22.15
CA PRO A 165 16.63 17.98 -20.69
C PRO A 165 17.26 16.66 -20.19
N ASN A 166 17.81 16.66 -18.97
CA ASN A 166 18.47 15.49 -18.36
C ASN A 166 17.75 14.96 -17.11
N VAL A 167 16.54 15.43 -16.84
CA VAL A 167 15.71 15.02 -15.71
C VAL A 167 14.32 14.73 -16.25
N GLY A 168 13.80 13.55 -15.95
CA GLY A 168 12.45 13.14 -16.32
C GLY A 168 11.42 13.27 -15.21
N THR A 169 10.26 12.66 -15.45
CA THR A 169 9.14 12.67 -14.51
C THR A 169 9.38 11.67 -13.40
N ALA A 170 9.12 12.05 -12.14
CA ALA A 170 9.23 11.16 -11.01
C ALA A 170 8.18 10.04 -11.07
N LEU A 171 8.62 8.80 -10.89
CA LEU A 171 7.78 7.63 -10.68
C LEU A 171 7.52 7.46 -9.19
N HIS A 172 6.24 7.34 -8.83
CA HIS A 172 5.78 7.14 -7.46
C HIS A 172 5.01 5.84 -7.33
N LEU A 173 5.55 4.92 -6.53
CA LEU A 173 4.95 3.61 -6.28
C LEU A 173 4.62 3.57 -4.79
N TYR A 174 3.33 3.61 -4.44
CA TYR A 174 2.89 3.59 -3.04
C TYR A 174 2.85 2.18 -2.44
N ASP A 175 2.70 1.18 -3.30
CA ASP A 175 2.75 -0.23 -2.94
C ASP A 175 3.51 -1.02 -4.02
N VAL A 176 4.77 -1.33 -3.72
CA VAL A 176 5.67 -2.10 -4.59
C VAL A 176 5.24 -3.56 -4.80
N SER A 177 4.30 -4.06 -3.98
CA SER A 177 3.77 -5.42 -4.13
C SER A 177 2.64 -5.51 -5.18
N THR A 178 2.29 -4.40 -5.83
CA THR A 178 1.26 -4.35 -6.88
C THR A 178 1.84 -4.22 -8.28
N ALA A 179 1.10 -4.73 -9.26
CA ALA A 179 1.45 -4.61 -10.68
C ALA A 179 1.58 -3.16 -11.17
N SER A 180 0.78 -2.27 -10.57
CA SER A 180 0.82 -0.82 -10.81
C SER A 180 2.00 -0.14 -10.10
N GLY A 181 2.56 -0.78 -9.07
CA GLY A 181 3.67 -0.31 -8.25
C GLY A 181 5.06 -0.71 -8.75
N GLY A 182 5.21 -1.06 -10.03
CA GLY A 182 6.51 -1.46 -10.61
C GLY A 182 6.93 -2.89 -10.27
N GLY A 183 6.00 -3.73 -9.83
CA GLY A 183 6.14 -5.17 -9.97
C GLY A 183 5.50 -5.62 -11.28
N SER A 184 6.06 -6.60 -11.97
CA SER A 184 5.31 -7.41 -12.94
C SER A 184 4.29 -8.29 -12.19
N ASP A 185 3.19 -8.70 -12.82
CA ASP A 185 2.30 -9.75 -12.27
C ASP A 185 3.03 -11.10 -12.10
N SER A 186 4.22 -11.24 -12.70
CA SER A 186 5.14 -12.36 -12.48
C SER A 186 6.05 -12.18 -11.25
N ASP A 187 6.11 -10.98 -10.68
CA ASP A 187 6.92 -10.73 -9.49
C ASP A 187 6.25 -11.45 -8.32
N ASN A 188 7.03 -12.31 -7.68
CA ASN A 188 6.57 -13.29 -6.70
C ASN A 188 6.21 -12.63 -5.36
N VAL A 189 5.52 -11.49 -5.35
CA VAL A 189 5.10 -10.78 -4.14
C VAL A 189 3.58 -10.63 -4.13
N ALA A 190 2.94 -11.07 -3.05
CA ALA A 190 1.50 -10.90 -2.89
C ALA A 190 1.18 -9.48 -2.40
N PRO A 191 0.19 -8.78 -2.99
CA PRO A 191 -0.17 -7.42 -2.61
C PRO A 191 -0.50 -7.26 -1.12
N GLY A 192 -0.08 -6.14 -0.54
CA GLY A 192 -0.47 -5.75 0.82
C GLY A 192 0.64 -5.16 1.67
N PRO A 193 0.32 -4.80 2.92
CA PRO A 193 1.31 -4.31 3.86
C PRO A 193 2.29 -5.41 4.25
N VAL A 194 3.42 -5.02 4.83
CA VAL A 194 4.33 -5.96 5.49
C VAL A 194 3.58 -6.71 6.58
N VAL A 195 3.64 -8.03 6.56
CA VAL A 195 2.90 -8.89 7.48
C VAL A 195 3.38 -8.67 8.90
N ASN A 196 2.44 -8.46 9.82
CA ASN A 196 2.75 -8.55 11.23
C ASN A 196 2.74 -10.03 11.69
N GLN A 197 3.90 -10.68 11.63
CA GLN A 197 4.05 -12.08 12.09
C GLN A 197 3.82 -12.27 13.60
N ASN A 198 3.84 -11.19 14.39
CA ASN A 198 3.59 -11.21 15.83
C ASN A 198 2.13 -10.87 16.17
N LEU A 199 1.24 -10.74 15.18
CA LEU A 199 -0.14 -10.37 15.43
C LEU A 199 -0.84 -11.41 16.31
N LYS A 200 -1.40 -10.92 17.43
CA LYS A 200 -2.26 -11.67 18.34
C LYS A 200 -3.54 -10.89 18.59
N VAL A 201 -4.54 -11.62 19.09
CA VAL A 201 -5.81 -11.05 19.52
C VAL A 201 -5.99 -11.32 20.98
N ALA A 202 -6.54 -10.34 21.68
CA ALA A 202 -7.04 -10.52 23.03
C ALA A 202 -8.41 -9.86 23.20
N ILE A 203 -9.21 -10.45 24.08
CA ILE A 203 -10.52 -9.93 24.47
C ILE A 203 -10.51 -9.79 25.98
N PHE A 204 -10.94 -8.64 26.48
CA PHE A 204 -10.95 -8.32 27.90
C PHE A 204 -12.30 -7.73 28.29
N VAL A 205 -12.65 -7.82 29.58
CA VAL A 205 -13.67 -6.93 30.15
C VAL A 205 -13.10 -5.51 30.19
N ASP A 206 -13.90 -4.51 29.84
CA ASP A 206 -13.50 -3.11 29.89
C ASP A 206 -12.94 -2.74 31.28
N GLY A 207 -11.83 -2.00 31.29
CA GLY A 207 -11.07 -1.67 32.50
C GLY A 207 -10.20 -2.80 33.07
N THR A 208 -10.09 -3.96 32.41
CA THR A 208 -9.25 -5.09 32.86
C THR A 208 -8.18 -5.47 31.84
N SER A 209 -7.22 -6.30 32.24
CA SER A 209 -6.12 -6.80 31.40
C SER A 209 -6.05 -8.33 31.32
N ILE A 210 -7.07 -9.05 31.82
CA ILE A 210 -7.10 -10.52 31.77
C ILE A 210 -7.64 -10.98 30.41
N ASN A 211 -6.77 -11.55 29.57
CA ASN A 211 -7.19 -12.06 28.26
C ASN A 211 -8.13 -13.25 28.44
N LEU A 212 -9.33 -13.13 27.88
CA LEU A 212 -10.38 -14.15 27.95
C LEU A 212 -10.24 -15.22 26.86
N ILE A 213 -9.49 -14.93 25.80
CA ILE A 213 -9.24 -15.92 24.73
C ILE A 213 -8.42 -17.08 25.31
N ASN A 214 -8.91 -18.31 25.11
CA ASN A 214 -8.34 -19.55 25.65
C ASN A 214 -8.23 -19.58 27.20
N GLY A 215 -8.88 -18.64 27.89
CA GLY A 215 -8.96 -18.61 29.35
C GLY A 215 -10.06 -19.51 29.90
N SER A 216 -10.07 -19.69 31.23
CA SER A 216 -11.13 -20.38 31.97
C SER A 216 -12.15 -19.44 32.60
N THR A 217 -11.88 -18.12 32.59
CA THR A 217 -12.77 -17.10 33.15
C THR A 217 -14.09 -17.05 32.36
N PRO A 218 -15.25 -17.29 33.02
CA PRO A 218 -16.55 -17.16 32.37
C PRO A 218 -16.81 -15.73 31.86
N ILE A 219 -17.54 -15.63 30.75
CA ILE A 219 -18.01 -14.34 30.21
C ILE A 219 -19.25 -13.91 30.99
N GLU A 220 -19.13 -12.81 31.72
CA GLU A 220 -20.22 -12.21 32.50
C GLU A 220 -21.18 -11.40 31.63
N LEU A 221 -22.47 -11.46 31.98
CA LEU A 221 -23.52 -10.63 31.38
C LEU A 221 -23.50 -9.21 31.95
N GLY A 222 -24.04 -8.25 31.21
CA GLY A 222 -24.10 -6.85 31.64
C GLY A 222 -22.74 -6.13 31.66
N LYS A 223 -21.76 -6.64 30.92
CA LYS A 223 -20.40 -6.09 30.82
C LYS A 223 -20.09 -5.63 29.40
N THR A 224 -19.14 -4.70 29.31
CA THR A 224 -18.54 -4.26 28.05
C THR A 224 -17.24 -5.03 27.80
N TYR A 225 -17.05 -5.49 26.57
CA TYR A 225 -15.89 -6.24 26.14
C TYR A 225 -15.11 -5.45 25.08
N VAL A 226 -13.80 -5.47 25.23
CA VAL A 226 -12.86 -4.77 24.36
C VAL A 226 -12.04 -5.81 23.61
N ALA A 227 -12.00 -5.69 22.28
CA ALA A 227 -11.08 -6.45 21.45
C ALA A 227 -9.81 -5.62 21.22
N LYS A 228 -8.66 -6.27 21.35
CA LYS A 228 -7.36 -5.70 20.96
C LYS A 228 -6.65 -6.63 20.01
N LEU A 229 -6.15 -6.05 18.92
CA LEU A 229 -5.16 -6.67 18.06
C LEU A 229 -3.81 -6.02 18.37
N TYR A 230 -2.83 -6.84 18.72
CA TYR A 230 -1.53 -6.36 19.16
C TYR A 230 -0.41 -7.15 18.51
N SER A 231 0.74 -6.49 18.39
CA SER A 231 2.00 -7.12 18.03
C SER A 231 2.66 -7.64 19.31
N ASP A 232 2.69 -8.95 19.50
CA ASP A 232 3.27 -9.64 20.66
C ASP A 232 4.80 -9.65 20.54
N GLU A 233 5.46 -8.61 21.05
CA GLU A 233 6.90 -8.40 20.84
C GLU A 233 7.76 -9.34 21.69
N ASN A 234 7.26 -9.70 22.88
CA ASN A 234 7.96 -10.61 23.78
C ASN A 234 7.58 -12.10 23.59
N LYS A 235 6.62 -12.38 22.69
CA LYS A 235 6.18 -13.72 22.27
C LYS A 235 5.56 -14.54 23.41
N ASN A 236 4.93 -13.89 24.38
CA ASN A 236 4.34 -14.58 25.53
C ASN A 236 2.84 -14.89 25.36
N GLY A 237 2.23 -14.46 24.25
CA GLY A 237 0.82 -14.68 23.91
C GLY A 237 -0.16 -13.87 24.75
N LYS A 238 0.31 -12.85 25.46
CA LYS A 238 -0.49 -11.93 26.29
C LYS A 238 -0.20 -10.51 25.85
N PHE A 239 -1.18 -9.63 26.04
CA PHE A 239 -0.98 -8.21 25.79
C PHE A 239 -0.34 -7.56 27.02
N ASP A 240 0.90 -7.10 26.87
CA ASP A 240 1.67 -6.38 27.87
C ASP A 240 1.78 -4.90 27.49
N ALA A 241 0.98 -4.06 28.15
CA ALA A 241 0.99 -2.62 27.93
C ALA A 241 2.40 -2.03 28.12
N GLY A 242 2.87 -1.29 27.12
CA GLY A 242 4.20 -0.67 27.11
C GLY A 242 5.33 -1.56 26.56
N THR A 243 5.08 -2.86 26.39
CA THR A 243 5.98 -3.77 25.65
C THR A 243 5.44 -4.05 24.26
N ASP A 244 4.16 -4.38 24.17
CA ASP A 244 3.50 -4.72 22.91
C ASP A 244 2.91 -3.49 22.22
N ALA A 245 2.94 -3.51 20.89
CA ALA A 245 2.31 -2.47 20.09
C ALA A 245 0.82 -2.77 19.89
N ASP A 246 -0.05 -1.85 20.31
CA ASP A 246 -1.48 -1.88 19.97
C ASP A 246 -1.64 -1.48 18.49
N VAL A 247 -2.05 -2.44 17.67
CA VAL A 247 -2.23 -2.26 16.22
C VAL A 247 -3.70 -2.34 15.82
N THR A 248 -4.63 -2.31 16.78
CA THR A 248 -6.07 -2.48 16.55
C THR A 248 -6.60 -1.50 15.50
N ALA A 249 -6.07 -0.28 15.45
CA ALA A 249 -6.48 0.74 14.49
C ALA A 249 -6.23 0.35 13.02
N ASN A 250 -5.30 -0.57 12.76
CA ASN A 250 -4.93 -1.04 11.42
C ASN A 250 -5.84 -2.16 10.90
N TYR A 251 -6.78 -2.63 11.71
CA TYR A 251 -7.64 -3.76 11.38
C TYR A 251 -9.12 -3.38 11.50
N ASP A 252 -9.91 -3.96 10.62
CA ASP A 252 -11.35 -4.10 10.82
C ASP A 252 -11.62 -5.40 11.58
N PHE A 253 -12.52 -5.39 12.56
CA PHE A 253 -12.97 -6.58 13.26
C PHE A 253 -14.49 -6.63 13.48
N ARG A 254 -15.02 -7.84 13.62
CA ARG A 254 -16.44 -8.13 13.87
C ARG A 254 -16.57 -9.11 15.02
N TRP A 255 -17.52 -8.87 15.91
CA TRP A 255 -17.83 -9.79 17.00
C TRP A 255 -18.63 -10.99 16.50
N VAL A 256 -18.29 -12.17 16.99
CA VAL A 256 -18.96 -13.43 16.62
C VAL A 256 -19.21 -14.25 17.87
N LEU A 257 -20.47 -14.69 18.03
CA LEU A 257 -20.85 -15.71 18.98
C LEU A 257 -20.78 -17.07 18.28
N SER A 258 -20.00 -18.00 18.83
CA SER A 258 -19.80 -19.34 18.27
C SER A 258 -20.36 -20.42 19.18
N GLY A 259 -20.57 -21.61 18.62
CA GLY A 259 -21.21 -22.72 19.32
C GLY A 259 -22.73 -22.60 19.26
N SER A 260 -23.39 -23.14 20.29
CA SER A 260 -24.84 -23.17 20.41
C SER A 260 -25.28 -22.63 21.76
N SER A 261 -26.50 -22.10 21.82
CA SER A 261 -27.11 -21.71 23.09
C SER A 261 -27.26 -22.93 24.01
N GLN A 262 -27.22 -22.71 25.31
CA GLN A 262 -27.05 -23.79 26.30
C GLN A 262 -28.24 -24.76 26.35
N GLN A 263 -29.48 -24.26 26.33
CA GLN A 263 -30.68 -25.09 26.52
C GLN A 263 -31.40 -25.36 25.20
N LEU A 264 -31.50 -24.34 24.33
CA LEU A 264 -32.25 -24.43 23.08
C LEU A 264 -31.39 -24.83 21.87
N GLY A 265 -30.07 -24.93 22.03
CA GLY A 265 -29.17 -25.39 20.96
C GLY A 265 -29.13 -24.47 19.73
N THR A 266 -29.57 -23.22 19.85
CA THR A 266 -29.62 -22.28 18.72
C THR A 266 -28.19 -21.94 18.29
N SER A 267 -27.86 -22.07 17.01
CA SER A 267 -26.52 -21.76 16.49
C SER A 267 -26.14 -20.29 16.71
N GLY A 268 -24.85 -20.06 17.01
CA GLY A 268 -24.28 -18.72 17.06
C GLY A 268 -24.13 -18.11 15.67
N GLY A 269 -23.66 -16.87 15.62
CA GLY A 269 -23.45 -16.13 14.38
C GLY A 269 -22.73 -14.80 14.60
N ILE A 270 -22.60 -14.05 13.52
CA ILE A 270 -22.05 -12.70 13.54
C ILE A 270 -23.02 -11.72 14.23
N VAL A 271 -22.49 -10.95 15.18
CA VAL A 271 -23.25 -9.92 15.91
C VAL A 271 -23.66 -8.81 14.95
N ASN A 272 -24.70 -8.04 15.25
CA ASN A 272 -25.14 -6.90 14.46
C ASN A 272 -24.01 -5.86 14.18
N SER A 273 -24.11 -5.11 13.07
CA SER A 273 -23.07 -4.20 12.57
C SER A 273 -22.86 -2.92 13.37
N SER A 274 -23.75 -2.57 14.29
CA SER A 274 -23.56 -1.44 15.20
C SER A 274 -22.37 -1.62 16.14
N PHE A 275 -21.86 -2.86 16.28
CA PHE A 275 -20.68 -3.19 17.07
C PHE A 275 -19.42 -3.40 16.22
N ASP A 276 -19.49 -3.21 14.89
CA ASP A 276 -18.33 -3.35 14.03
C ASP A 276 -17.26 -2.33 14.44
N ASN A 277 -16.01 -2.79 14.64
CA ASN A 277 -14.89 -1.97 15.10
C ASN A 277 -15.12 -1.22 16.44
N ASN A 278 -16.07 -1.68 17.25
CA ASN A 278 -16.43 -1.04 18.52
C ASN A 278 -16.47 -2.06 19.67
N ASN A 279 -16.51 -1.56 20.90
CA ASN A 279 -16.67 -2.40 22.09
C ASN A 279 -18.04 -3.10 22.08
N LEU A 280 -18.08 -4.36 22.51
CA LEU A 280 -19.32 -5.13 22.59
C LEU A 280 -19.91 -5.06 23.99
N VAL A 281 -21.14 -4.57 24.12
CA VAL A 281 -21.90 -4.69 25.36
C VAL A 281 -22.67 -6.00 25.31
N ILE A 282 -22.35 -6.93 26.23
CA ILE A 282 -23.15 -8.15 26.41
C ILE A 282 -24.33 -7.81 27.33
N PRO A 283 -25.58 -7.89 26.86
CA PRO A 283 -26.72 -7.46 27.66
C PRO A 283 -26.98 -8.34 28.89
N ALA A 284 -27.65 -7.77 29.90
CA ALA A 284 -27.97 -8.48 31.14
C ALA A 284 -29.19 -9.42 30.98
N THR A 285 -30.03 -9.18 29.98
CA THR A 285 -31.26 -9.94 29.76
C THR A 285 -31.34 -10.57 28.37
N ASN A 286 -32.09 -11.66 28.25
CA ASN A 286 -32.24 -12.39 26.99
C ASN A 286 -32.98 -11.56 25.92
N ASP A 287 -33.94 -10.74 26.34
CA ASP A 287 -34.68 -9.86 25.43
C ASP A 287 -33.82 -8.73 24.86
N GLU A 288 -32.95 -8.14 25.68
CA GLU A 288 -31.97 -7.16 25.21
C GLU A 288 -30.94 -7.81 24.30
N ALA A 289 -30.45 -9.02 24.62
CA ALA A 289 -29.55 -9.78 23.76
C ALA A 289 -30.16 -10.02 22.37
N ARG A 290 -31.41 -10.48 22.32
CA ARG A 290 -32.15 -10.65 21.07
C ARG A 290 -32.30 -9.35 20.29
N THR A 291 -32.66 -8.26 20.97
CA THR A 291 -32.95 -6.97 20.33
C THR A 291 -31.68 -6.29 19.82
N ASN A 292 -30.60 -6.35 20.61
CA ASN A 292 -29.39 -5.60 20.36
C ASN A 292 -28.33 -6.38 19.62
N LEU A 293 -28.27 -7.72 19.68
CA LEU A 293 -27.17 -8.48 19.08
C LEU A 293 -27.52 -9.14 17.75
N ASN A 294 -28.80 -9.42 17.49
CA ASN A 294 -29.20 -10.06 16.24
C ASN A 294 -28.84 -9.19 15.03
N GLY A 295 -28.34 -9.83 13.98
CA GLY A 295 -27.92 -9.16 12.76
C GLY A 295 -27.86 -10.09 11.57
N PRO A 296 -27.84 -9.55 10.33
CA PRO A 296 -27.79 -10.37 9.13
C PRO A 296 -26.43 -11.05 8.96
N ALA A 297 -26.43 -12.16 8.21
CA ALA A 297 -25.21 -12.83 7.77
C ALA A 297 -24.34 -11.86 6.96
N ARG A 298 -23.04 -11.84 7.23
CA ARG A 298 -22.04 -11.02 6.52
C ARG A 298 -20.64 -11.56 6.76
N ASP A 299 -19.67 -11.11 5.98
CA ASP A 299 -18.25 -11.43 6.13
C ASP A 299 -17.95 -12.95 6.21
N GLY A 300 -18.71 -13.77 5.46
CA GLY A 300 -18.58 -15.23 5.45
C GLY A 300 -19.07 -15.92 6.72
N LYS A 301 -19.86 -15.25 7.55
CA LYS A 301 -20.46 -15.78 8.78
C LYS A 301 -21.99 -15.74 8.71
N GLU A 302 -22.61 -16.78 9.26
CA GLU A 302 -24.06 -16.88 9.43
C GLU A 302 -24.60 -15.81 10.38
N ALA A 303 -25.87 -15.46 10.20
CA ALA A 303 -26.58 -14.48 11.01
C ALA A 303 -26.69 -14.93 12.47
N LEU A 304 -26.42 -14.04 13.44
CA LEU A 304 -26.85 -14.29 14.82
C LEU A 304 -28.37 -14.07 14.92
N SER A 305 -29.09 -15.12 15.30
CA SER A 305 -30.55 -15.12 15.41
C SER A 305 -31.02 -15.72 16.73
N ILE A 306 -30.89 -14.95 17.81
CA ILE A 306 -31.44 -15.30 19.13
C ILE A 306 -32.99 -15.24 19.03
N PRO A 307 -33.72 -16.32 19.36
CA PRO A 307 -35.17 -16.34 19.25
C PRO A 307 -35.86 -15.62 20.42
N THR A 308 -37.14 -15.28 20.24
CA THR A 308 -38.01 -14.86 21.35
C THR A 308 -38.08 -15.98 22.40
N ASN A 309 -38.01 -15.61 23.69
CA ASN A 309 -37.90 -16.56 24.80
C ASN A 309 -36.65 -17.48 24.73
N GLY A 310 -35.62 -17.06 24.00
CA GLY A 310 -34.34 -17.79 23.90
C GLY A 310 -33.47 -17.68 25.15
N ASP A 311 -32.33 -18.39 25.15
CA ASP A 311 -31.31 -18.36 26.22
C ASP A 311 -30.47 -17.07 26.23
N GLY A 312 -30.82 -16.07 25.42
CA GLY A 312 -29.98 -14.90 25.19
C GLY A 312 -28.64 -15.32 24.60
N VAL A 313 -27.55 -14.96 25.27
CA VAL A 313 -26.18 -15.33 24.85
C VAL A 313 -25.60 -16.54 25.58
N GLN A 314 -26.35 -17.15 26.50
CA GLN A 314 -25.82 -18.18 27.38
C GLN A 314 -25.52 -19.47 26.60
N GLY A 315 -24.30 -20.00 26.74
CA GLY A 315 -23.79 -21.18 26.04
C GLY A 315 -22.85 -20.87 24.87
N TYR A 316 -22.93 -19.66 24.29
CA TYR A 316 -22.02 -19.26 23.23
C TYR A 316 -20.61 -18.95 23.76
N LYS A 317 -19.64 -19.06 22.85
CA LYS A 317 -18.27 -18.55 23.04
C LYS A 317 -18.07 -17.28 22.22
N LEU A 318 -17.37 -16.30 22.80
CA LEU A 318 -17.08 -15.02 22.16
C LEU A 318 -15.72 -15.05 21.45
N HIS A 319 -15.68 -14.54 20.22
CA HIS A 319 -14.43 -14.23 19.52
C HIS A 319 -14.67 -13.09 18.52
N ILE A 320 -13.62 -12.71 17.81
CA ILE A 320 -13.71 -11.79 16.66
C ILE A 320 -13.21 -12.47 15.39
N ILE A 321 -13.72 -12.02 14.25
CA ILE A 321 -13.01 -12.12 12.96
C ILE A 321 -12.41 -10.76 12.63
N TYR A 322 -11.31 -10.73 11.87
CA TYR A 322 -10.62 -9.49 11.56
C TYR A 322 -9.90 -9.55 10.21
N LYS A 323 -9.67 -8.38 9.62
CA LYS A 323 -8.88 -8.18 8.40
C LYS A 323 -8.10 -6.87 8.48
N HIS A 324 -6.96 -6.78 7.82
CA HIS A 324 -6.21 -5.52 7.69
C HIS A 324 -7.00 -4.54 6.79
N LYS A 325 -6.88 -3.24 7.06
CA LYS A 325 -7.65 -2.17 6.40
C LYS A 325 -7.12 -1.79 5.03
#